data_AF-A0A0F3RGC9-F1
#
_entry.id   AF-A0A0F3RGC9-F1
#
_cell.length_a   1.000
_cell.length_b   1.000
_cell.length_c   1.000
_cell.angle_alpha   90.00
_cell.angle_beta   90.00
_cell.angle_gamma   90.00
#
_symmetry.space_group_name_H-M   'P 1'
#
loop_
_entity.id
_entity.type
_entity.pdbx_description
1 polymer ?
#
loop_
_entity_poly.entity_id
_entity_poly.type
_entity_poly.pdbx_seq_one_letter_code
_entity_poly.pdbx_strand_id
1 'polypeptide(L)'
;MLKSPILKELLSKAKEESKNLDEWQNGNIREIERKVTDANCIDEQLQKKLVTATTKAALVWREARKHNDYNLFKSHLQKVLDYTKEVAKVRADAFNCGLYDSLIDMFDPSRKSSEIKQVFSVLKKKLPQLINKVLEKQKTEKELVQHSKLAPEMQKRIGKRIMGIMQFDLTKGRLDESTHPFCGGTPNDIRLTTRYDKDNFISSLMGIIHETGHALYEQNLPEIYIRAAGWAC
;
A
#
# COMPACT_ATOMS: atom_id res chain seq x y z
N MET A 1 -15.95 -16.60 -4.38
CA MET A 1 -16.95 -15.53 -4.64
C MET A 1 -16.70 -14.84 -5.99
N LEU A 2 -15.54 -14.21 -6.23
CA LEU A 2 -15.23 -13.49 -7.48
C LEU A 2 -15.17 -14.35 -8.76
N LYS A 3 -14.93 -15.67 -8.62
CA LYS A 3 -14.97 -16.64 -9.73
C LYS A 3 -16.36 -17.27 -9.96
N SER A 4 -17.40 -16.82 -9.24
CA SER A 4 -18.74 -17.41 -9.30
C SER A 4 -19.43 -17.12 -10.64
N PRO A 5 -20.03 -18.11 -11.32
CA PRO A 5 -20.84 -17.88 -12.53
C PRO A 5 -22.02 -16.94 -12.28
N ILE A 6 -22.67 -17.04 -11.11
CA ILE A 6 -23.81 -16.19 -10.73
C ILE A 6 -23.40 -14.72 -10.72
N LEU A 7 -22.18 -14.41 -10.24
CA LEU A 7 -21.69 -13.04 -10.22
C LEU A 7 -21.53 -12.45 -11.62
N LYS A 8 -21.08 -13.26 -12.59
CA LYS A 8 -20.97 -12.81 -14.00
C LYS A 8 -22.34 -12.51 -14.59
N GLU A 9 -23.33 -13.37 -14.31
CA GLU A 9 -24.71 -13.15 -14.76
C GLU A 9 -25.30 -11.86 -14.17
N LEU A 10 -25.16 -11.68 -12.85
CA LEU A 10 -25.63 -10.48 -12.15
C LEU A 10 -24.96 -9.20 -12.68
N LEU A 11 -23.65 -9.24 -12.98
CA LEU A 11 -22.95 -8.11 -13.57
C LEU A 11 -23.46 -7.78 -14.97
N SER A 12 -23.75 -8.79 -15.80
CA SER A 12 -24.33 -8.57 -17.13
C SER A 12 -25.68 -7.86 -17.02
N LYS A 13 -26.57 -8.35 -16.15
CA LYS A 13 -27.88 -7.75 -15.90
C LYS A 13 -27.76 -6.31 -15.39
N ALA A 14 -26.87 -6.07 -14.41
CA ALA A 14 -26.65 -4.73 -13.87
C ALA A 14 -26.16 -3.74 -14.93
N LYS A 15 -25.37 -4.20 -15.92
CA LYS A 15 -24.92 -3.36 -17.03
C LYS A 15 -26.03 -3.00 -18.01
N GLU A 16 -27.00 -3.88 -18.24
CA GLU A 16 -28.16 -3.59 -19.10
C GLU A 16 -28.98 -2.43 -18.53
N GLU A 17 -28.96 -2.27 -17.20
CA GLU A 17 -29.63 -1.19 -16.47
C GLU A 17 -28.78 0.08 -16.31
N SER A 18 -27.57 0.16 -16.89
CA SER A 18 -26.59 1.24 -16.60
C SER A 18 -27.13 2.66 -16.78
N LYS A 19 -28.10 2.86 -17.69
CA LYS A 19 -28.74 4.15 -17.96
C LYS A 19 -29.67 4.62 -16.82
N ASN A 20 -30.13 3.70 -15.99
CA ASN A 20 -31.00 3.96 -14.84
C ASN A 20 -30.20 4.07 -13.53
N LEU A 21 -28.88 3.89 -13.59
CA LEU A 21 -27.98 3.92 -12.44
C LEU A 21 -27.27 5.27 -12.34
N ASP A 22 -26.98 5.68 -11.10
CA ASP A 22 -26.17 6.86 -10.85
C ASP A 22 -24.68 6.63 -11.16
N GLU A 23 -23.87 7.68 -11.03
CA GLU A 23 -22.43 7.61 -11.33
C GLU A 23 -21.68 6.66 -10.40
N TRP A 24 -22.04 6.60 -9.11
CA TRP A 24 -21.40 5.75 -8.12
C TRP A 24 -21.73 4.28 -8.31
N GLN A 25 -22.99 3.97 -8.61
CA GLN A 25 -23.46 2.63 -8.96
C GLN A 25 -22.77 2.12 -10.22
N ASN A 26 -22.69 2.96 -11.25
CA ASN A 26 -21.92 2.65 -12.46
C ASN A 26 -20.42 2.48 -12.15
N GLY A 27 -19.86 3.27 -11.24
CA GLY A 27 -18.49 3.11 -10.73
C GLY A 27 -18.28 1.76 -10.05
N ASN A 28 -19.21 1.34 -9.20
CA ASN A 28 -19.17 0.03 -8.54
C ASN A 28 -19.20 -1.11 -9.55
N ILE A 29 -20.05 -1.04 -10.59
CA ILE A 29 -20.10 -2.05 -11.65
C ILE A 29 -18.73 -2.15 -12.35
N ARG A 30 -18.11 -1.01 -12.70
CA ARG A 30 -16.77 -1.01 -13.32
C ARG A 30 -15.71 -1.66 -12.42
N GLU A 31 -15.68 -1.32 -11.14
CA GLU A 31 -14.70 -1.88 -10.20
C GLU A 31 -14.96 -3.37 -9.90
N ILE A 32 -16.21 -3.81 -9.82
CA ILE A 32 -16.54 -5.22 -9.63
C ILE A 32 -16.13 -6.02 -10.88
N GLU A 33 -16.46 -5.53 -12.08
CA GLU A 33 -16.03 -6.19 -13.31
C GLU A 33 -14.51 -6.31 -13.38
N ARG A 34 -13.80 -5.22 -13.10
CA ARG A 34 -12.34 -5.22 -13.07
C ARG A 34 -11.80 -6.29 -12.11
N LYS A 35 -12.32 -6.35 -10.88
CA LYS A 35 -11.94 -7.39 -9.89
C LYS A 35 -12.29 -8.81 -10.34
N VAL A 36 -13.39 -8.99 -11.08
CA VAL A 36 -13.76 -10.30 -11.64
C VAL A 36 -12.82 -10.70 -12.77
N THR A 37 -12.47 -9.79 -13.67
CA THR A 37 -11.46 -10.01 -14.72
C THR A 37 -10.11 -10.37 -14.10
N ASP A 38 -9.68 -9.60 -13.11
CA ASP A 38 -8.45 -9.81 -12.34
C ASP A 38 -8.39 -11.20 -11.70
N ALA A 39 -9.45 -11.58 -10.99
CA ALA A 39 -9.54 -12.85 -10.32
C ALA A 39 -9.55 -14.04 -11.30
N ASN A 40 -10.12 -13.88 -12.50
CA ASN A 40 -10.28 -14.95 -13.47
C ASN A 40 -9.13 -15.09 -14.46
N CYS A 41 -8.33 -14.04 -14.70
CA CYS A 41 -7.25 -14.11 -15.68
C CYS A 41 -6.11 -14.99 -15.17
N ILE A 42 -5.79 -14.99 -13.88
CA ILE A 42 -4.72 -15.81 -13.31
C ILE A 42 -5.26 -17.19 -12.90
N ASP A 43 -4.68 -18.24 -13.47
CA ASP A 43 -5.01 -19.61 -13.11
C ASP A 43 -4.48 -19.98 -11.70
N GLU A 44 -5.11 -20.98 -11.09
CA GLU A 44 -4.81 -21.38 -9.71
C GLU A 44 -3.39 -21.93 -9.54
N GLN A 45 -2.83 -22.59 -10.57
CA GLN A 45 -1.49 -23.15 -10.50
C GLN A 45 -0.43 -22.05 -10.49
N LEU A 46 -0.56 -21.05 -11.38
CA LEU A 46 0.32 -19.89 -11.42
C LEU A 46 0.22 -19.07 -10.13
N GLN A 47 -0.99 -18.85 -9.63
CA GLN A 47 -1.21 -18.18 -8.35
C GLN A 47 -0.50 -18.92 -7.20
N LYS A 48 -0.66 -20.25 -7.12
CA LYS A 48 -0.02 -21.08 -6.10
C LYS A 48 1.51 -21.05 -6.20
N LYS A 49 2.06 -21.10 -7.43
CA LYS A 49 3.51 -20.98 -7.67
C LYS A 49 4.05 -19.64 -7.18
N LEU A 50 3.40 -18.53 -7.54
CA LEU A 50 3.81 -17.20 -7.12
C LEU A 50 3.75 -17.04 -5.60
N VAL A 51 2.63 -17.41 -4.95
CA VAL A 51 2.49 -17.34 -3.49
C VAL A 51 3.58 -18.15 -2.80
N THR A 52 3.80 -19.40 -3.24
CA THR A 52 4.85 -20.26 -2.65
C THR A 52 6.25 -19.67 -2.82
N ALA A 53 6.56 -19.13 -4.00
CA ALA A 53 7.85 -18.51 -4.26
C ALA A 53 8.06 -17.26 -3.39
N THR A 54 7.07 -16.38 -3.31
CA THR A 54 7.12 -15.15 -2.51
C THR A 54 7.25 -15.44 -1.02
N THR A 55 6.49 -16.39 -0.48
CA THR A 55 6.62 -16.79 0.94
C THR A 55 8.01 -17.32 1.26
N LYS A 56 8.57 -18.20 0.41
CA LYS A 56 9.94 -18.72 0.59
C LYS A 56 10.98 -17.61 0.48
N ALA A 57 10.85 -16.74 -0.52
CA ALA A 57 11.75 -15.62 -0.72
C ALA A 57 11.73 -14.65 0.46
N ALA A 58 10.56 -14.36 1.04
CA ALA A 58 10.44 -13.50 2.22
C ALA A 58 11.17 -14.06 3.45
N LEU A 59 11.10 -15.39 3.67
CA LEU A 59 11.83 -16.04 4.76
C LEU A 59 13.35 -15.92 4.58
N VAL A 60 13.84 -16.22 3.37
CA VAL A 60 15.28 -16.14 3.06
C VAL A 60 15.77 -14.69 3.09
N TRP A 61 14.97 -13.74 2.60
CA TRP A 61 15.30 -12.31 2.63
C TRP A 61 15.57 -11.79 4.04
N ARG A 62 14.79 -12.25 5.03
CA ARG A 62 15.00 -11.82 6.44
C ARG A 62 16.40 -12.18 6.93
N GLU A 63 16.91 -13.35 6.57
CA GLU A 63 18.27 -13.78 6.93
C GLU A 63 19.33 -13.12 6.05
N ALA A 64 19.11 -13.07 4.73
CA ALA A 64 20.01 -12.41 3.78
C ALA A 64 20.25 -10.93 4.15
N ARG A 65 19.19 -10.20 4.52
CA ARG A 65 19.30 -8.80 4.93
C ARG A 65 20.12 -8.64 6.21
N LYS A 66 19.94 -9.51 7.21
CA LYS A 66 20.72 -9.46 8.47
C LYS A 66 22.21 -9.64 8.20
N HIS A 67 22.57 -10.52 7.26
CA HIS A 67 23.96 -10.83 6.94
C HIS A 67 24.51 -10.04 5.74
N ASN A 68 23.72 -9.13 5.17
CA ASN A 68 24.04 -8.41 3.93
C ASN A 68 24.46 -9.36 2.77
N ASP A 69 23.82 -10.52 2.65
CA ASP A 69 24.16 -11.57 1.69
C ASP A 69 23.17 -11.60 0.52
N TYR A 70 23.49 -10.90 -0.56
CA TYR A 70 22.69 -10.91 -1.78
C TYR A 70 22.70 -12.29 -2.48
N ASN A 71 23.80 -13.03 -2.41
CA ASN A 71 23.91 -14.31 -3.12
C ASN A 71 22.95 -15.35 -2.55
N LEU A 72 22.76 -15.33 -1.23
CA LEU A 72 21.73 -16.13 -0.55
C LEU A 72 20.31 -15.83 -1.06
N PHE A 73 20.00 -14.56 -1.38
CA PHE A 73 18.67 -14.14 -1.82
C PHE A 73 18.43 -14.27 -3.33
N LYS A 74 19.50 -14.18 -4.13
CA LYS A 74 19.45 -14.00 -5.59
C LYS A 74 18.56 -15.01 -6.32
N SER A 75 18.71 -16.31 -6.05
CA SER A 75 17.95 -17.36 -6.72
C SER A 75 16.45 -17.32 -6.37
N HIS A 76 16.13 -16.96 -5.13
CA HIS A 76 14.76 -16.80 -4.66
C HIS A 76 14.08 -15.58 -5.29
N LEU A 77 14.80 -14.45 -5.36
CA LEU A 77 14.33 -13.25 -6.05
C LEU A 77 14.07 -13.52 -7.54
N GLN A 78 14.99 -14.23 -8.21
CA GLN A 78 14.83 -14.58 -9.63
C GLN A 78 13.54 -15.39 -9.85
N LYS A 79 13.28 -16.39 -9.00
CA LYS A 79 12.07 -17.21 -9.10
C LYS A 79 10.77 -16.41 -8.89
N VAL A 80 10.78 -15.45 -7.96
CA VAL A 80 9.64 -14.52 -7.79
C VAL A 80 9.45 -13.68 -9.05
N LEU A 81 10.53 -13.09 -9.58
CA LEU A 81 10.49 -12.26 -10.78
C LEU A 81 9.97 -13.03 -12.00
N ASP A 82 10.38 -14.28 -12.19
CA ASP A 82 9.94 -15.11 -13.31
C ASP A 82 8.42 -15.35 -13.26
N TYR A 83 7.88 -15.73 -12.11
CA TYR A 83 6.43 -15.89 -11.95
C TYR A 83 5.67 -14.56 -12.00
N THR A 84 6.25 -13.45 -11.51
CA THR A 84 5.65 -12.12 -11.67
C THR A 84 5.56 -11.74 -13.15
N LYS A 85 6.55 -12.08 -13.99
CA LYS A 85 6.49 -11.86 -15.44
C LYS A 85 5.44 -12.73 -16.12
N GLU A 86 5.26 -13.97 -15.69
CA GLU A 86 4.16 -14.83 -16.18
C GLU A 86 2.79 -14.22 -15.84
N VAL A 87 2.60 -13.78 -14.59
CA VAL A 87 1.38 -13.06 -14.18
C VAL A 87 1.19 -11.78 -15.00
N ALA A 88 2.23 -10.99 -15.20
CA ALA A 88 2.17 -9.75 -15.98
C ALA A 88 1.69 -9.99 -17.41
N LYS A 89 2.12 -11.08 -18.07
CA LYS A 89 1.69 -11.45 -19.42
C LYS A 89 0.20 -11.74 -19.47
N VAL A 90 -0.27 -12.66 -18.63
CA VAL A 90 -1.69 -13.06 -18.61
C VAL A 90 -2.61 -11.89 -18.28
N ARG A 91 -2.18 -11.02 -17.36
CA ARG A 91 -2.90 -9.78 -17.04
C ARG A 91 -2.89 -8.78 -18.19
N ALA A 92 -1.74 -8.57 -18.83
CA ALA A 92 -1.60 -7.65 -19.95
C ALA A 92 -2.53 -8.04 -21.10
N ASP A 93 -2.66 -9.34 -21.38
CA ASP A 93 -3.60 -9.86 -22.38
C ASP A 93 -5.06 -9.58 -21.96
N ALA A 94 -5.40 -9.83 -20.69
CA ALA A 94 -6.76 -9.63 -20.17
C ALA A 94 -7.19 -8.15 -20.13
N PHE A 95 -6.26 -7.23 -19.86
CA PHE A 95 -6.52 -5.79 -19.75
C PHE A 95 -6.08 -4.99 -20.99
N ASN A 96 -5.59 -5.66 -22.03
CA ASN A 96 -5.10 -5.06 -23.26
C ASN A 96 -4.12 -3.89 -23.01
N CYS A 97 -3.09 -4.13 -22.21
CA CYS A 97 -2.12 -3.12 -21.79
C CYS A 97 -0.69 -3.66 -21.78
N GLY A 98 0.30 -2.82 -21.44
CA GLY A 98 1.69 -3.25 -21.32
C GLY A 98 1.93 -4.15 -20.11
N LEU A 99 2.97 -5.00 -20.16
CA LEU A 99 3.31 -5.93 -19.06
C LEU A 99 3.49 -5.21 -17.71
N TYR A 100 4.17 -4.06 -17.68
CA TYR A 100 4.37 -3.34 -16.43
C TYR A 100 3.14 -2.53 -16.02
N ASP A 101 2.38 -2.01 -16.99
CA ASP A 101 1.12 -1.30 -16.73
C ASP A 101 0.09 -2.25 -16.10
N SER A 102 0.06 -3.53 -16.51
CA SER A 102 -0.83 -4.54 -15.93
C SER A 102 -0.51 -4.84 -14.46
N LEU A 103 0.75 -4.67 -14.04
CA LEU A 103 1.18 -4.78 -12.65
C LEU A 103 0.91 -3.50 -11.86
N ILE A 104 1.10 -2.32 -12.47
CA ILE A 104 0.75 -1.02 -11.86
C ILE A 104 -0.75 -0.98 -11.55
N ASP A 105 -1.57 -1.44 -12.49
CA ASP A 105 -3.03 -1.45 -12.37
C ASP A 105 -3.50 -2.15 -11.08
N MET A 106 -2.78 -3.19 -10.60
CA MET A 106 -3.09 -3.87 -9.34
C MET A 106 -3.11 -2.94 -8.11
N PHE A 107 -2.41 -1.81 -8.18
CA PHE A 107 -2.24 -0.86 -7.08
C PHE A 107 -2.85 0.52 -7.38
N ASP A 108 -2.74 0.98 -8.62
CA ASP A 108 -3.30 2.25 -9.10
C ASP A 108 -4.10 1.98 -10.39
N PRO A 109 -5.41 1.67 -10.27
CA PRO A 109 -6.23 1.22 -11.39
C PRO A 109 -6.20 2.20 -12.57
N SER A 110 -6.07 1.67 -13.79
CA SER A 110 -5.97 2.44 -15.04
C SER A 110 -4.72 3.32 -15.21
N ARG A 111 -3.81 3.37 -14.22
CA ARG A 111 -2.58 4.14 -14.31
C ARG A 111 -1.59 3.52 -15.30
N LYS A 112 -0.94 4.38 -16.10
CA LYS A 112 0.12 3.96 -17.03
C LYS A 112 1.51 4.36 -16.54
N SER A 113 2.49 3.52 -16.84
CA SER A 113 3.91 3.80 -16.59
C SER A 113 4.40 5.07 -17.29
N SER A 114 3.80 5.44 -18.43
CA SER A 114 4.11 6.70 -19.12
C SER A 114 3.77 7.94 -18.30
N GLU A 115 2.66 7.91 -17.56
CA GLU A 115 2.22 9.02 -16.69
C GLU A 115 3.12 9.12 -15.47
N ILE A 116 3.46 7.98 -14.85
CA ILE A 116 4.43 7.91 -13.75
C ILE A 116 5.79 8.48 -14.20
N LYS A 117 6.23 8.13 -15.40
CA LYS A 117 7.48 8.63 -15.98
C LYS A 117 7.49 10.15 -16.14
N GLN A 118 6.35 10.77 -16.50
CA GLN A 118 6.25 12.23 -16.58
C GLN A 118 6.46 12.88 -15.21
N VAL A 119 5.79 12.39 -14.16
CA VAL A 119 5.98 12.88 -12.79
C VAL A 119 7.44 12.72 -12.36
N PHE A 120 8.03 11.54 -12.55
CA PHE A 120 9.41 11.27 -12.16
C PHE A 120 10.42 12.11 -12.94
N SER A 121 10.13 12.49 -14.19
CA SER A 121 11.00 13.37 -14.97
C SER A 121 11.15 14.76 -14.34
N VAL A 122 10.06 15.30 -13.79
CA VAL A 122 10.05 16.58 -13.08
C VAL A 122 10.85 16.46 -11.78
N LEU A 123 10.58 15.42 -11.00
CA LEU A 123 11.27 15.17 -9.72
C LEU A 123 12.78 14.97 -9.94
N LYS A 124 13.18 14.15 -10.92
CA LYS A 124 14.59 13.88 -11.25
C LYS A 124 15.34 15.14 -11.69
N LYS A 125 14.66 16.08 -12.36
CA LYS A 125 15.24 17.37 -12.76
C LYS A 125 15.37 18.35 -11.59
N LYS A 126 14.39 18.39 -10.69
CA LYS A 126 14.28 19.45 -9.65
C LYS A 126 14.89 19.08 -8.31
N LEU A 127 14.68 17.84 -7.83
CA LEU A 127 15.10 17.43 -6.50
C LEU A 127 16.60 17.51 -6.26
N PRO A 128 17.50 17.10 -7.18
CA PRO A 128 18.94 17.13 -6.90
C PRO A 128 19.45 18.55 -6.59
N GLN A 129 18.99 19.55 -7.35
CA GLN A 129 19.37 20.95 -7.13
C GLN A 129 18.81 21.48 -5.81
N LEU A 130 17.56 21.11 -5.47
CA LEU A 130 16.95 21.50 -4.20
C LEU A 130 17.68 20.86 -3.01
N ILE A 131 17.99 19.56 -3.09
CA ILE A 131 18.75 18.83 -2.07
C ILE A 131 20.10 19.50 -1.84
N ASN A 132 20.86 19.81 -2.90
CA ASN A 132 22.14 20.48 -2.75
C ASN A 132 22.00 21.86 -2.05
N LYS A 133 21.00 22.66 -2.44
CA LYS A 133 20.75 23.96 -1.79
C LYS A 133 20.42 23.81 -0.31
N VAL A 134 19.59 22.82 0.05
CA VAL A 134 19.22 22.54 1.44
C VAL A 134 20.44 22.07 2.24
N LEU A 135 21.24 21.16 1.69
CA LEU A 135 22.45 20.65 2.35
C LEU A 135 23.47 21.76 2.59
N GLU A 136 23.73 22.64 1.61
CA GLU A 136 24.66 23.77 1.80
C GLU A 136 24.15 24.73 2.88
N LYS A 137 22.86 25.02 2.91
CA LYS A 137 22.26 25.86 3.95
C LYS A 137 22.40 25.22 5.32
N GLN A 138 22.08 23.93 5.44
CA GLN A 138 22.14 23.18 6.70
C GLN A 138 23.54 23.09 7.31
N LYS A 139 24.62 23.18 6.53
CA LYS A 139 26.00 23.25 7.06
C LYS A 139 26.22 24.44 8.02
N THR A 140 25.44 25.50 7.86
CA THR A 140 25.57 26.74 8.64
C THR A 140 24.48 26.93 9.69
N GLU A 141 23.43 26.10 9.65
CA GLU A 141 22.31 26.19 10.58
C GLU A 141 22.53 25.31 11.81
N LYS A 142 22.06 25.80 12.96
CA LYS A 142 22.00 24.96 14.16
C LYS A 142 20.87 23.96 14.01
N GLU A 143 21.14 22.72 14.38
CA GLU A 143 20.12 21.69 14.41
C GLU A 143 19.02 22.07 15.42
N LEU A 144 17.78 22.15 14.94
CA LEU A 144 16.62 22.57 15.74
C LEU A 144 16.19 21.49 16.74
N VAL A 145 16.37 20.22 16.38
CA VAL A 145 15.98 19.08 17.21
C VAL A 145 17.25 18.44 17.74
N GLN A 146 17.53 18.64 19.02
CA GLN A 146 18.51 17.80 19.68
C GLN A 146 17.94 16.39 19.76
N HIS A 147 18.68 15.42 19.21
CA HIS A 147 18.42 13.99 19.40
C HIS A 147 18.45 13.67 20.89
N SER A 148 17.31 13.85 21.54
CA SER A 148 17.12 13.69 22.96
C SER A 148 16.48 12.34 23.19
N LYS A 149 17.06 11.58 24.13
CA LYS A 149 16.56 10.27 24.45
C LYS A 149 15.17 10.38 25.04
N LEU A 150 14.21 9.68 24.43
CA LEU A 150 12.83 9.70 24.88
C LEU A 150 12.34 8.27 25.09
N ALA A 151 11.87 7.97 26.30
CA ALA A 151 11.36 6.65 26.62
C ALA A 151 10.16 6.29 25.72
N PRO A 152 10.04 5.03 25.23
CA PRO A 152 8.94 4.58 24.38
C PRO A 152 7.55 4.92 24.91
N GLU A 153 7.35 4.85 26.23
CA GLU A 153 6.09 5.16 26.90
C GLU A 153 5.72 6.64 26.72
N MET A 154 6.71 7.54 26.74
CA MET A 154 6.48 8.95 26.46
C MET A 154 6.20 9.18 24.97
N GLN A 155 6.92 8.49 24.08
CA GLN A 155 6.64 8.53 22.63
C GLN A 155 5.20 8.08 22.33
N LYS A 156 4.74 7.01 22.98
CA LYS A 156 3.37 6.51 22.87
C LYS A 156 2.34 7.54 23.34
N ARG A 157 2.59 8.22 24.46
CA ARG A 157 1.70 9.29 24.95
C ARG A 157 1.63 10.47 23.99
N ILE A 158 2.77 10.93 23.47
CA ILE A 158 2.82 12.01 22.48
C ILE A 158 2.10 11.60 21.20
N GLY A 159 2.37 10.39 20.71
CA GLY A 159 1.72 9.82 19.54
C GLY A 159 0.19 9.80 19.66
N LYS A 160 -0.35 9.26 20.76
CA LYS A 160 -1.79 9.26 21.01
C LYS A 160 -2.39 10.68 21.10
N ARG A 161 -1.66 11.63 21.68
CA ARG A 161 -2.09 13.05 21.71
C ARG A 161 -2.16 13.64 20.31
N ILE A 162 -1.19 13.35 19.46
CA ILE A 162 -1.15 13.80 18.06
C ILE A 162 -2.27 13.16 17.25
N MET A 163 -2.53 11.87 17.43
CA MET A 163 -3.70 11.20 16.83
C MET A 163 -5.01 11.90 17.20
N GLY A 164 -5.17 12.28 18.47
CA GLY A 164 -6.34 13.07 18.92
C GLY A 164 -6.42 14.46 18.28
N ILE A 165 -5.30 15.15 18.09
CA ILE A 165 -5.25 16.43 17.37
C ILE A 165 -5.64 16.27 15.89
N MET A 166 -5.19 15.17 15.27
CA MET A 166 -5.58 14.80 13.91
C MET A 166 -7.02 14.25 13.82
N GLN A 167 -7.76 14.24 14.93
CA GLN A 167 -9.16 13.80 15.02
C GLN A 167 -9.37 12.31 14.73
N PHE A 168 -8.38 11.47 15.02
CA PHE A 168 -8.54 10.02 14.94
C PHE A 168 -9.45 9.51 16.08
N ASP A 169 -10.47 8.73 15.72
CA ASP A 169 -11.40 8.13 16.68
C ASP A 169 -10.79 6.87 17.31
N LEU A 170 -10.26 7.03 18.52
CA LEU A 170 -9.69 5.95 19.33
C LEU A 170 -10.73 4.94 19.86
N THR A 171 -12.03 5.21 19.72
CA THR A 171 -13.07 4.21 20.04
C THR A 171 -13.25 3.20 18.90
N LYS A 172 -12.86 3.59 17.67
CA LYS A 172 -12.89 2.78 16.45
C LYS A 172 -11.50 2.33 16.00
N GLY A 173 -10.52 2.33 16.90
CA GLY A 173 -9.19 1.88 16.56
C GLY A 173 -8.16 1.99 17.68
N ARG A 174 -6.94 1.55 17.40
CA ARG A 174 -5.86 1.49 18.40
C ARG A 174 -4.47 1.59 17.80
N LEU A 175 -3.52 1.99 18.65
CA LEU A 175 -2.08 2.07 18.33
C LEU A 175 -1.29 1.01 19.09
N ASP A 176 -0.49 0.24 18.35
CA ASP A 176 0.37 -0.85 18.81
C ASP A 176 1.81 -0.71 18.32
N GLU A 177 2.66 -1.67 18.73
CA GLU A 177 4.06 -1.73 18.32
C GLU A 177 4.31 -2.87 17.33
N SER A 178 5.12 -2.60 16.30
CA SER A 178 5.56 -3.59 15.32
C SER A 178 6.95 -3.24 14.78
N THR A 179 7.60 -4.18 14.08
CA THR A 179 8.91 -3.92 13.46
C THR A 179 8.81 -2.99 12.24
N HIS A 180 7.69 -3.05 11.52
CA HIS A 180 7.39 -2.23 10.34
C HIS A 180 6.00 -1.62 10.56
N PRO A 181 5.91 -0.30 10.76
CA PRO A 181 4.63 0.39 10.87
C PRO A 181 3.70 0.05 9.70
N PHE A 182 2.42 -0.11 10.03
CA PHE A 182 1.33 -0.33 9.08
C PHE A 182 0.00 0.08 9.72
N CYS A 183 -1.00 0.27 8.88
CA CYS A 183 -2.38 0.54 9.22
C CYS A 183 -3.28 -0.49 8.53
N GLY A 184 -4.33 -0.95 9.21
CA GLY A 184 -5.28 -1.87 8.62
C GLY A 184 -6.50 -2.12 9.50
N GLY A 185 -7.44 -2.95 9.05
CA GLY A 185 -8.68 -3.24 9.74
C GLY A 185 -9.91 -2.79 8.97
N THR A 186 -10.99 -2.46 9.65
CA THR A 186 -12.24 -1.97 9.05
C THR A 186 -12.50 -0.53 9.50
N PRO A 187 -13.38 0.24 8.84
CA PRO A 187 -13.70 1.61 9.28
C PRO A 187 -14.15 1.76 10.75
N ASN A 188 -14.60 0.67 11.39
CA ASN A 188 -14.99 0.63 12.80
C ASN A 188 -13.98 -0.08 13.74
N ASP A 189 -12.91 -0.66 13.20
CA ASP A 189 -11.78 -1.24 13.97
C ASP A 189 -10.49 -1.06 13.15
N ILE A 190 -9.86 0.12 13.25
CA ILE A 190 -8.59 0.43 12.59
C ILE A 190 -7.42 0.24 13.56
N ARG A 191 -6.43 -0.55 13.14
CA ARG A 191 -5.25 -0.90 13.90
C ARG A 191 -4.04 -0.28 13.24
N LEU A 192 -3.38 0.58 13.99
CA LEU A 192 -2.15 1.25 13.60
C LEU A 192 -1.01 0.63 14.39
N THR A 193 0.14 0.48 13.75
CA THR A 193 1.36 0.09 14.44
C THR A 193 2.45 1.12 14.21
N THR A 194 3.34 1.28 15.19
CA THR A 194 4.54 2.10 15.07
C THR A 194 5.75 1.36 15.65
N ARG A 195 6.94 1.91 15.46
CA ARG A 195 8.17 1.44 16.09
C ARG A 195 8.80 2.59 16.85
N TYR A 196 9.04 2.38 18.14
CA TYR A 196 9.70 3.39 18.97
C TYR A 196 11.21 3.29 18.85
N ASP A 197 11.86 4.45 18.75
CA ASP A 197 13.31 4.57 18.76
C ASP A 197 13.69 5.56 19.84
N LYS A 198 14.31 5.05 20.91
CA LYS A 198 14.70 5.85 22.08
C LYS A 198 15.64 6.99 21.71
N ASP A 199 16.44 6.83 20.66
CA ASP A 199 17.46 7.78 20.22
C ASP A 199 16.92 8.71 19.10
N ASN A 200 15.76 8.38 18.51
CA ASN A 200 15.10 9.16 17.47
C ASN A 200 13.57 9.11 17.55
N PHE A 201 13.00 9.84 18.52
CA PHE A 201 11.55 9.87 18.70
C PHE A 201 10.80 10.43 17.47
N ILE A 202 11.42 11.30 16.67
CA ILE A 202 10.83 11.88 15.45
C ILE A 202 10.45 10.76 14.47
N SER A 203 11.26 9.69 14.37
CA SER A 203 10.94 8.56 13.52
C SER A 203 9.61 7.91 13.90
N SER A 204 9.40 7.63 15.20
CA SER A 204 8.14 7.04 15.67
C SER A 204 6.95 7.99 15.50
N LEU A 205 7.16 9.29 15.72
CA LEU A 205 6.12 10.31 15.62
C LEU A 205 5.66 10.48 14.18
N MET A 206 6.58 10.59 13.24
CA MET A 206 6.28 10.66 11.81
C MET A 206 5.63 9.37 11.32
N GLY A 207 6.04 8.21 11.83
CA GLY A 207 5.35 6.94 11.57
C GLY A 207 3.89 6.96 12.04
N ILE A 208 3.63 7.41 13.27
CA ILE A 208 2.26 7.54 13.79
C ILE A 208 1.45 8.51 12.94
N ILE A 209 1.99 9.67 12.57
CA ILE A 209 1.31 10.66 11.72
C ILE A 209 0.98 10.04 10.36
N HIS A 210 1.91 9.32 9.75
CA HIS A 210 1.71 8.65 8.46
C HIS A 210 0.56 7.63 8.53
N GLU A 211 0.61 6.70 9.48
CA GLU A 211 -0.43 5.67 9.64
C GLU A 211 -1.78 6.29 10.03
N THR A 212 -1.77 7.38 10.80
CA THR A 212 -2.99 8.13 11.14
C THR A 212 -3.62 8.76 9.89
N GLY A 213 -2.81 9.21 8.93
CA GLY A 213 -3.31 9.68 7.64
C GLY A 213 -4.12 8.60 6.90
N HIS A 214 -3.59 7.38 6.81
CA HIS A 214 -4.31 6.25 6.24
C HIS A 214 -5.58 5.91 7.03
N ALA A 215 -5.47 5.91 8.37
CA ALA A 215 -6.59 5.60 9.24
C ALA A 215 -7.74 6.60 9.09
N LEU A 216 -7.43 7.90 8.98
CA LEU A 216 -8.42 8.95 8.79
C LEU A 216 -9.13 8.83 7.44
N TYR A 217 -8.41 8.46 6.38
CA TYR A 217 -9.04 8.20 5.09
C TYR A 217 -10.15 7.14 5.22
N GLU A 218 -9.87 6.07 5.96
CA GLU A 218 -10.82 4.97 6.17
C GLU A 218 -11.97 5.28 7.13
N GLN A 219 -11.70 5.97 8.26
CA GLN A 219 -12.75 6.35 9.21
C GLN A 219 -13.78 7.30 8.60
N ASN A 220 -13.39 8.02 7.54
CA ASN A 220 -14.22 9.02 6.88
C ASN A 220 -14.75 8.56 5.52
N LEU A 221 -14.68 7.26 5.21
CA LEU A 221 -15.40 6.72 4.05
C LEU A 221 -16.92 6.89 4.26
N PRO A 222 -17.70 7.22 3.20
CA PRO A 222 -19.15 7.33 3.31
C PRO A 222 -19.76 6.03 3.84
N GLU A 223 -20.66 6.13 4.81
CA GLU A 223 -21.22 4.95 5.51
C GLU A 223 -21.83 3.92 4.56
N ILE A 224 -22.50 4.39 3.52
CA ILE A 224 -23.14 3.56 2.47
C ILE A 224 -22.14 2.72 1.66
N TYR A 225 -20.84 3.02 1.74
CA TYR A 225 -19.76 2.33 1.03
C TYR A 225 -18.74 1.66 1.97
N ILE A 226 -19.04 1.58 3.27
CA ILE A 226 -18.17 0.89 4.23
C ILE A 226 -18.05 -0.58 3.85
N ARG A 227 -16.80 -1.01 3.62
CA ARG A 227 -16.46 -2.40 3.39
C ARG A 227 -16.54 -3.21 4.68
N ALA A 228 -17.21 -4.37 4.61
CA ALA A 228 -17.25 -5.35 5.71
C ALA A 228 -15.92 -6.10 5.91
N ALA A 229 -15.08 -6.16 4.86
CA ALA A 229 -13.79 -6.85 4.89
C ALA A 229 -12.66 -5.86 5.22
N GLY A 230 -11.74 -6.31 6.08
CA GLY A 230 -10.58 -5.52 6.47
C GLY A 230 -9.52 -5.40 5.38
N TRP A 231 -8.68 -4.38 5.49
CA TRP A 231 -7.56 -4.09 4.59
C TRP A 231 -6.27 -3.87 5.39
N ALA A 232 -5.13 -3.76 4.73
CA ALA A 232 -3.87 -3.31 5.32
C ALA A 232 -3.03 -2.58 4.26
N CYS A 233 -2.32 -1.50 4.64
CA CYS A 233 -1.26 -0.90 3.83
C CYS A 233 0.09 -1.61 4.02
#